data_AF-A0A1V9X6X8-F1
#
_entry.id   AF-A0A1V9X6X8-F1
#
_cell.length_a   1.000
_cell.length_b   1.000
_cell.length_c   1.000
_cell.angle_alpha   90.00
_cell.angle_beta   90.00
_cell.angle_gamma   90.00
#
_symmetry.space_group_name_H-M   'P 1'
#
loop_
_entity.id
_entity.type
_entity.pdbx_description
1 polymer ?
#
loop_
_entity_poly.entity_id
_entity_poly.type
_entity_poly.pdbx_seq_one_letter_code
_entity_poly.pdbx_strand_id
1 'polypeptide(L)'
;MSLTTIYILLSVCIVALSSGERALADVVQPETKANTDTNDSSERVSQKVFKPEKHWKVLQPDETVPKGLHVRINLQTGKKEAKPPGESDKKPYDKKYTTEKLTMYVKNIKNEADSLNTTKKQTFRDMSAIEKDFEHLHLKPVKSESYTIQELLQKFRSKTSIHEEKQRCLKEMEFLLHQYDVARDFVKMRGVRDLLNALNDTTLQSDAALALGAALQGNPTVQTAALGAEGVHSLLVALREGCGPHCVFSLSSLLRQFPKAQKSFLHEGGADVLSKVFSKAEASQKLKMKIVTLLSDLIVERNQAMQNQQDNSLKRSYSEVDLMPSVIKAGFCEKIPRLLNSRNEDVREKVLNALHVLVNHCKLDKLVPHLESLRSHYHFRMHEESLSVPDEYFEGLFKLADDLVKHITDVNHTHAEL
;
A
#
# COMPACT_ATOMS: atom_id res chain seq x y z
N MET A 1 51.68 -20.55 -23.38
CA MET A 1 50.34 -20.21 -22.88
C MET A 1 49.75 -21.45 -22.23
N SER A 2 49.52 -21.39 -20.93
CA SER A 2 49.24 -22.55 -20.08
C SER A 2 47.77 -22.96 -20.15
N LEU A 3 47.49 -24.27 -20.15
CA LEU A 3 46.15 -24.87 -20.09
C LEU A 3 45.31 -24.38 -18.88
N THR A 4 45.92 -23.72 -17.90
CA THR A 4 45.24 -23.12 -16.75
C THR A 4 44.42 -21.87 -17.10
N THR A 5 44.74 -21.13 -18.18
CA THR A 5 43.97 -19.93 -18.55
C THR A 5 42.70 -20.24 -19.34
N ILE A 6 42.59 -21.42 -19.95
CA ILE A 6 41.37 -21.85 -20.68
C ILE A 6 40.31 -22.38 -19.71
N TYR A 7 40.71 -23.01 -18.59
CA TYR A 7 39.76 -23.51 -17.58
C TYR A 7 39.09 -22.40 -16.77
N ILE A 8 39.76 -21.26 -16.58
CA ILE A 8 39.19 -20.12 -15.84
C ILE A 8 38.14 -19.39 -16.67
N LEU A 9 38.31 -19.30 -18.00
CA LEU A 9 37.31 -18.71 -18.90
C LEU A 9 36.07 -19.60 -19.13
N LEU A 10 36.19 -20.93 -19.04
CA LEU A 10 35.02 -21.83 -19.13
C LEU A 10 34.23 -21.95 -17.82
N SER A 11 34.83 -21.70 -16.65
CA SER A 11 34.09 -21.72 -15.36
C SER A 11 33.25 -20.46 -15.10
N VAL A 12 33.53 -19.36 -15.81
CA VAL A 12 32.80 -18.09 -15.68
C VAL A 12 31.56 -18.05 -16.60
N CYS A 13 31.42 -18.98 -17.56
CA CYS A 13 30.27 -19.05 -18.46
C CYS A 13 29.14 -20.02 -18.05
N ILE A 14 29.25 -20.75 -16.94
CA ILE A 14 28.23 -21.76 -16.52
C ILE A 14 27.36 -21.31 -15.33
N VAL A 15 27.60 -20.14 -14.71
CA VAL A 15 26.76 -19.64 -13.59
C VAL A 15 25.69 -18.62 -14.04
N ALA A 16 25.48 -18.45 -15.35
CA ALA A 16 24.45 -17.54 -15.90
C ALA A 16 23.17 -18.23 -16.38
N LEU A 17 22.85 -19.45 -15.92
CA LEU A 17 21.61 -20.16 -16.26
C LEU A 17 21.03 -20.90 -15.03
N SER A 18 20.39 -20.15 -14.13
CA SER A 18 19.26 -20.65 -13.33
C SER A 18 18.47 -19.49 -12.72
N SER A 19 17.88 -18.65 -13.58
CA SER A 19 16.79 -17.75 -13.19
C SER A 19 15.47 -18.52 -13.28
N GLY A 20 14.79 -18.66 -12.15
CA GLY A 20 13.52 -19.37 -12.04
C GLY A 20 12.41 -18.73 -12.88
N GLU A 21 11.63 -19.59 -13.53
CA GLU A 21 10.36 -19.24 -14.15
C GLU A 21 9.38 -18.76 -13.07
N ARG A 22 9.08 -17.46 -13.07
CA ARG A 22 7.85 -16.92 -12.50
C ARG A 22 6.93 -16.59 -13.66
N ALA A 23 5.83 -17.32 -13.77
CA ALA A 23 4.75 -17.01 -14.69
C ALA A 23 4.12 -15.66 -14.29
N LEU A 24 4.28 -14.65 -15.14
CA LEU A 24 3.48 -13.43 -15.14
C LEU A 24 2.41 -13.57 -16.22
N ALA A 25 1.15 -13.62 -15.80
CA ALA A 25 0.01 -13.51 -16.70
C ALA A 25 -0.14 -12.03 -17.10
N ASP A 26 0.10 -11.75 -18.38
CA ASP A 26 -0.03 -10.42 -18.95
C ASP A 26 -1.52 -10.12 -19.23
N VAL A 27 -2.08 -9.16 -18.48
CA VAL A 27 -3.42 -8.62 -18.69
C VAL A 27 -3.27 -7.44 -19.65
N VAL A 28 -3.30 -7.73 -20.95
CA VAL A 28 -3.37 -6.70 -21.98
C VAL A 28 -4.78 -6.11 -22.00
N GLN A 29 -4.91 -4.88 -21.48
CA GLN A 29 -6.01 -3.99 -21.81
C GLN A 29 -5.66 -3.24 -23.11
N PRO A 30 -6.46 -3.33 -24.19
CA PRO A 30 -6.28 -2.45 -25.33
C PRO A 30 -7.08 -1.16 -25.14
N GLU A 31 -6.37 -0.05 -25.02
CA GLU A 31 -6.89 1.29 -25.20
C GLU A 31 -7.40 1.48 -26.64
N THR A 32 -8.57 2.09 -26.77
CA THR A 32 -9.15 2.48 -28.05
C THR A 32 -8.77 3.94 -28.33
N LYS A 33 -7.92 4.21 -29.32
CA LYS A 33 -7.87 5.51 -30.01
C LYS A 33 -7.84 5.30 -31.52
N ALA A 34 -8.77 6.01 -32.16
CA ALA A 34 -8.98 6.11 -33.59
C ALA A 34 -7.79 6.76 -34.30
N ASN A 35 -7.39 6.29 -35.48
CA ASN A 35 -7.91 6.81 -36.75
C ASN A 35 -7.22 6.17 -37.98
N THR A 36 -8.03 6.08 -39.04
CA THR A 36 -7.71 6.12 -40.49
C THR A 36 -6.98 4.96 -41.18
N ASP A 37 -7.77 4.31 -42.03
CA ASP A 37 -7.49 3.37 -43.12
C ASP A 37 -6.32 3.73 -44.05
N THR A 38 -5.66 2.72 -44.64
CA THR A 38 -5.86 2.38 -46.09
C THR A 38 -5.11 1.12 -46.54
N ASN A 39 -5.88 0.21 -47.19
CA ASN A 39 -5.56 -0.73 -48.29
C ASN A 39 -4.57 -1.90 -47.99
N ASP A 40 -4.73 -3.14 -48.45
CA ASP A 40 -5.42 -3.72 -49.61
C ASP A 40 -5.57 -5.27 -49.42
N SER A 41 -6.49 -5.85 -50.20
CA SER A 41 -6.51 -7.24 -50.71
C SER A 41 -7.02 -8.44 -49.86
N SER A 42 -8.21 -8.89 -50.31
CA SER A 42 -8.69 -10.27 -50.52
C SER A 42 -8.80 -11.29 -49.36
N GLU A 43 -10.03 -11.50 -48.89
CA GLU A 43 -10.81 -12.76 -49.00
C GLU A 43 -12.20 -12.54 -48.39
N ARG A 44 -13.27 -12.48 -49.21
CA ARG A 44 -14.64 -12.34 -48.72
C ARG A 44 -15.15 -13.68 -48.17
N VAL A 45 -14.90 -13.96 -46.90
CA VAL A 45 -15.79 -14.82 -46.12
C VAL A 45 -17.07 -14.03 -45.89
N SER A 46 -18.17 -14.46 -46.50
CA SER A 46 -19.49 -13.88 -46.25
C SER A 46 -19.88 -14.06 -44.78
N GLN A 47 -19.52 -13.13 -43.90
CA GLN A 47 -19.97 -13.11 -42.51
C GLN A 47 -21.49 -13.06 -42.49
N LYS A 48 -22.12 -14.05 -41.86
CA LYS A 48 -23.58 -14.08 -41.71
C LYS A 48 -23.97 -12.93 -40.79
N VAL A 49 -24.71 -11.96 -41.33
CA VAL A 49 -25.26 -10.86 -40.54
C VAL A 49 -26.56 -11.34 -39.91
N PHE A 50 -26.68 -11.17 -38.60
CA PHE A 50 -27.88 -11.55 -37.86
C PHE A 50 -29.11 -10.78 -38.38
N LYS A 51 -30.19 -11.52 -38.72
CA LYS A 51 -31.48 -10.95 -39.13
C LYS A 51 -32.42 -10.86 -37.92
N PRO A 52 -32.67 -9.65 -37.39
CA PRO A 52 -33.48 -9.47 -36.19
C PRO A 52 -34.96 -9.75 -36.42
N GLU A 53 -35.61 -10.36 -35.42
CA GLU A 53 -37.05 -10.65 -35.39
C GLU A 53 -37.72 -9.90 -34.23
N LYS A 54 -39.06 -9.78 -34.21
CA LYS A 54 -39.79 -9.02 -33.17
C LYS A 54 -39.57 -9.54 -31.73
N HIS A 55 -39.11 -10.78 -31.57
CA HIS A 55 -38.86 -11.43 -30.29
C HIS A 55 -37.37 -11.81 -30.16
N TRP A 56 -36.94 -12.13 -28.94
CA TRP A 56 -35.55 -12.51 -28.66
C TRP A 56 -35.15 -13.75 -29.45
N LYS A 57 -34.09 -13.62 -30.25
CA LYS A 57 -33.55 -14.72 -31.05
C LYS A 57 -32.08 -14.94 -30.71
N VAL A 58 -31.71 -16.20 -30.56
CA VAL A 58 -30.36 -16.64 -30.20
C VAL A 58 -29.38 -16.33 -31.33
N LEU A 59 -28.22 -15.77 -30.98
CA LEU A 59 -27.10 -15.49 -31.88
C LEU A 59 -26.25 -16.74 -32.06
N GLN A 60 -25.90 -17.06 -33.31
CA GLN A 60 -24.90 -18.08 -33.58
C GLN A 60 -23.48 -17.50 -33.38
N PRO A 61 -22.47 -18.32 -32.99
CA PRO A 61 -21.12 -17.84 -32.73
C PRO A 61 -20.43 -17.15 -33.92
N ASP A 62 -20.85 -17.47 -35.14
CA ASP A 62 -20.36 -16.94 -36.42
C ASP A 62 -21.17 -15.74 -36.96
N GLU A 63 -22.20 -15.27 -36.23
CA GLU A 63 -23.07 -14.16 -36.65
C GLU A 63 -22.63 -12.81 -36.09
N THR A 64 -22.53 -11.81 -36.97
CA THR A 64 -22.23 -10.42 -36.57
C THR A 64 -23.51 -9.65 -36.28
N VAL A 65 -23.56 -8.93 -35.16
CA VAL A 65 -24.74 -8.14 -34.72
C VAL A 65 -24.69 -6.72 -35.30
N PRO A 66 -25.69 -6.30 -36.11
CA PRO A 66 -25.81 -4.90 -36.55
C PRO A 66 -25.94 -3.90 -35.40
N LYS A 67 -25.42 -2.68 -35.59
CA LYS A 67 -25.57 -1.58 -34.63
C LYS A 67 -27.07 -1.27 -34.40
N GLY A 68 -27.46 -1.07 -33.14
CA GLY A 68 -28.83 -0.66 -32.77
C GLY A 68 -29.78 -1.78 -32.30
N LEU A 69 -29.29 -3.01 -32.10
CA LEU A 69 -30.06 -4.11 -31.51
C LEU A 69 -29.83 -4.20 -29.99
N HIS A 70 -30.86 -4.59 -29.24
CA HIS A 70 -30.71 -4.97 -27.84
C HIS A 70 -30.16 -6.39 -27.77
N VAL A 71 -29.02 -6.57 -27.09
CA VAL A 71 -28.35 -7.86 -26.90
C VAL A 71 -28.34 -8.21 -25.42
N ARG A 72 -28.64 -9.47 -25.07
CA ARG A 72 -28.56 -9.99 -23.70
C ARG A 72 -27.94 -11.39 -23.67
N ILE A 73 -27.48 -11.82 -22.50
CA ILE A 73 -27.11 -13.21 -22.23
C ILE A 73 -28.20 -13.81 -21.35
N ASN A 74 -28.77 -14.94 -21.77
CA ASN A 74 -29.75 -15.68 -20.99
C ASN A 74 -29.02 -16.47 -19.89
N LEU A 75 -29.25 -16.13 -18.62
CA LEU A 75 -28.52 -16.71 -17.48
C LEU A 75 -28.85 -18.20 -17.21
N GLN A 76 -29.99 -18.70 -17.70
CA GLN A 76 -30.33 -20.13 -17.58
C GLN A 76 -29.65 -20.98 -18.66
N THR A 77 -29.44 -20.43 -19.86
CA THR A 77 -28.92 -21.19 -21.01
C THR A 77 -27.51 -20.81 -21.43
N GLY A 78 -26.98 -19.70 -20.92
CA GLY A 78 -25.67 -19.12 -21.27
C GLY A 78 -25.62 -18.52 -22.69
N LYS A 79 -26.72 -18.49 -23.44
CA LYS A 79 -26.73 -18.09 -24.85
C LYS A 79 -26.97 -16.58 -25.02
N LYS A 80 -26.31 -15.98 -26.01
CA LYS A 80 -26.52 -14.58 -26.42
C LYS A 80 -27.78 -14.48 -27.28
N GLU A 81 -28.65 -13.51 -27.00
CA GLU A 81 -29.90 -13.27 -27.73
C GLU A 81 -29.99 -11.79 -28.14
N ALA A 82 -30.57 -11.50 -29.30
CA ALA A 82 -30.78 -10.14 -29.79
C ALA A 82 -32.21 -9.90 -30.32
N LYS A 83 -32.70 -8.66 -30.20
CA LYS A 83 -33.97 -8.19 -30.77
C LYS A 83 -33.92 -6.70 -31.14
N PRO A 84 -34.77 -6.19 -32.06
CA PRO A 84 -34.84 -4.77 -32.34
C PRO A 84 -35.51 -4.01 -31.18
N PRO A 85 -35.15 -2.73 -30.97
CA PRO A 85 -35.77 -1.89 -29.95
C PRO A 85 -37.26 -1.69 -30.27
N GLY A 86 -38.12 -1.81 -29.26
CA GLY A 86 -39.57 -1.60 -29.43
C GLY A 86 -39.94 -0.11 -29.45
N GLU A 87 -41.17 0.21 -29.85
CA GLU A 87 -41.69 1.58 -29.78
C GLU A 87 -41.73 2.15 -28.34
N SER A 88 -41.75 1.27 -27.33
CA SER A 88 -41.62 1.61 -25.92
C SER A 88 -40.21 2.03 -25.48
N ASP A 89 -39.19 1.76 -26.31
CA ASP A 89 -37.78 1.92 -25.95
C ASP A 89 -37.16 3.22 -26.54
N LYS A 90 -37.97 4.06 -27.19
CA LYS A 90 -37.55 5.40 -27.64
C LYS A 90 -37.40 6.32 -26.42
N LYS A 91 -36.16 6.61 -26.01
CA LYS A 91 -35.86 7.61 -24.97
C LYS A 91 -36.44 8.98 -25.36
N PRO A 92 -37.26 9.65 -24.53
CA PRO A 92 -37.87 10.93 -24.86
C PRO A 92 -36.93 12.08 -24.48
N TYR A 93 -35.99 12.44 -25.36
CA TYR A 93 -35.26 13.69 -25.25
C TYR A 93 -35.55 14.51 -26.51
N ASP A 94 -36.60 15.33 -26.44
CA ASP A 94 -36.83 16.58 -27.20
C ASP A 94 -38.34 16.90 -27.32
N LYS A 95 -38.97 17.18 -26.18
CA LYS A 95 -40.22 17.94 -26.15
C LYS A 95 -40.10 19.08 -25.16
N LYS A 96 -40.14 20.33 -25.63
CA LYS A 96 -40.36 21.50 -24.79
C LYS A 96 -41.77 21.39 -24.19
N TYR A 97 -41.86 21.13 -22.89
CA TYR A 97 -43.13 21.06 -22.17
C TYR A 97 -43.58 22.47 -21.75
N THR A 98 -44.84 22.82 -22.01
CA THR A 98 -45.47 24.02 -21.47
C THR A 98 -45.82 23.84 -20.00
N THR A 99 -45.87 24.94 -19.26
CA THR A 99 -46.06 24.99 -17.81
C THR A 99 -47.34 24.28 -17.37
N GLU A 100 -48.43 24.29 -18.14
CA GLU A 100 -49.65 23.55 -17.77
C GLU A 100 -49.48 22.03 -17.80
N LYS A 101 -48.66 21.49 -18.72
CA LYS A 101 -48.38 20.05 -18.80
C LYS A 101 -47.52 19.59 -17.63
N LEU A 102 -46.59 20.43 -17.17
CA LEU A 102 -45.80 20.19 -15.97
C LEU A 102 -46.69 20.16 -14.72
N THR A 103 -47.66 21.08 -14.60
CA THR A 103 -48.61 21.09 -13.47
C THR A 103 -49.48 19.84 -13.44
N MET A 104 -49.93 19.35 -14.61
CA MET A 104 -50.71 18.12 -14.72
C MET A 104 -49.86 16.88 -14.37
N TYR A 105 -48.58 16.86 -14.77
CA TYR A 105 -47.64 15.79 -14.42
C TYR A 105 -47.35 15.75 -12.92
N VAL A 106 -47.12 16.90 -12.28
CA VAL A 106 -46.89 16.99 -10.83
C VAL A 106 -48.14 16.57 -10.03
N LYS A 107 -49.34 16.90 -10.53
CA LYS A 107 -50.61 16.48 -9.90
C LYS A 107 -50.83 14.97 -10.02
N ASN A 108 -50.43 14.37 -11.15
CA ASN A 108 -50.46 12.92 -11.33
C ASN A 108 -49.40 12.19 -10.49
N ILE A 109 -48.19 12.76 -10.34
CA ILE A 109 -47.14 12.21 -9.45
C ILE A 109 -47.58 12.26 -7.98
N LYS A 110 -48.28 13.31 -7.54
CA LYS A 110 -48.87 13.37 -6.20
C LYS A 110 -49.92 12.27 -5.99
N ASN A 111 -50.81 12.08 -6.97
CA ASN A 111 -51.82 11.02 -6.90
C ASN A 111 -51.19 9.60 -6.96
N GLU A 112 -50.11 9.38 -7.72
CA GLU A 112 -49.38 8.11 -7.76
C GLU A 112 -48.60 7.86 -6.46
N ALA A 113 -48.01 8.89 -5.84
CA ALA A 113 -47.36 8.79 -4.53
C ALA A 113 -48.36 8.46 -3.41
N ASP A 114 -49.58 9.02 -3.48
CA ASP A 114 -50.66 8.68 -2.54
C ASP A 114 -51.23 7.27 -2.80
N SER A 115 -51.17 6.78 -4.05
CA SER A 115 -51.57 5.41 -4.43
C SER A 115 -50.53 4.34 -4.05
N LEU A 116 -49.25 4.70 -3.98
CA LEU A 116 -48.14 3.80 -3.62
C LEU A 116 -47.96 3.65 -2.10
N ASN A 117 -48.57 4.53 -1.30
CA ASN A 117 -48.59 4.39 0.16
C ASN A 117 -49.47 3.24 0.68
N THR A 118 -50.24 2.58 -0.21
CA THR A 118 -51.12 1.45 0.14
C THR A 118 -50.57 0.08 -0.25
N THR A 119 -49.35 -0.02 -0.78
CA THR A 119 -48.74 -1.31 -1.12
C THR A 119 -47.37 -1.44 -0.45
N LYS A 120 -47.38 -2.13 0.69
CA LYS A 120 -46.23 -2.69 1.46
C LYS A 120 -44.87 -2.10 1.09
N LYS A 121 -44.39 -1.14 1.91
CA LYS A 121 -42.95 -0.97 2.16
C LYS A 121 -42.36 -2.37 2.30
N GLN A 122 -41.49 -2.80 1.38
CA GLN A 122 -40.61 -3.92 1.69
C GLN A 122 -39.74 -3.44 2.83
N THR A 123 -40.10 -3.84 4.04
CA THR A 123 -39.27 -3.67 5.22
C THR A 123 -37.95 -4.35 4.89
N PHE A 124 -36.86 -3.58 4.86
CA PHE A 124 -35.53 -4.15 4.96
C PHE A 124 -35.59 -5.14 6.13
N ARG A 125 -35.24 -6.41 5.87
CA ARG A 125 -35.23 -7.41 6.93
C ARG A 125 -34.23 -6.94 7.99
N ASP A 126 -34.62 -7.05 9.25
CA ASP A 126 -33.71 -6.79 10.34
C ASP A 126 -32.51 -7.75 10.24
N MET A 127 -31.30 -7.27 10.54
CA MET A 127 -30.06 -8.04 10.39
C MET A 127 -30.15 -9.36 11.18
N SER A 128 -30.79 -9.29 12.35
CA SER A 128 -31.06 -10.45 13.22
C SER A 128 -31.91 -11.55 12.56
N ALA A 129 -32.86 -11.17 11.70
CA ALA A 129 -33.71 -12.11 10.98
C ALA A 129 -32.96 -12.78 9.82
N ILE A 130 -32.06 -12.03 9.18
CA ILE A 130 -31.19 -12.56 8.12
C ILE A 130 -30.19 -13.56 8.71
N GLU A 131 -29.58 -13.24 9.86
CA GLU A 131 -28.67 -14.14 10.59
C GLU A 131 -29.34 -15.47 10.94
N LYS A 132 -30.57 -15.42 11.47
CA LYS A 132 -31.35 -16.61 11.82
C LYS A 132 -31.74 -17.46 10.60
N ASP A 133 -32.15 -16.83 9.50
CA ASP A 133 -32.45 -17.54 8.24
C ASP A 133 -31.18 -18.22 7.68
N PHE A 134 -30.01 -17.61 7.86
CA PHE A 134 -28.72 -18.16 7.46
C PHE A 134 -28.27 -19.34 8.34
N GLU A 135 -28.56 -19.32 9.64
CA GLU A 135 -28.32 -20.44 10.56
C GLU A 135 -29.13 -21.69 10.18
N HIS A 136 -30.35 -21.51 9.66
CA HIS A 136 -31.21 -22.60 9.20
C HIS A 136 -30.75 -23.24 7.89
N LEU A 137 -29.95 -22.53 7.09
CA LEU A 137 -29.28 -23.10 5.93
C LEU A 137 -28.01 -23.79 6.45
N HIS A 138 -28.02 -25.13 6.51
CA HIS A 138 -26.84 -25.97 6.83
C HIS A 138 -25.70 -25.88 5.79
N LEU A 139 -25.45 -24.69 5.25
CA LEU A 139 -24.17 -24.35 4.65
C LEU A 139 -23.14 -24.44 5.77
N LYS A 140 -21.98 -25.07 5.51
CA LYS A 140 -20.83 -24.89 6.42
C LYS A 140 -20.71 -23.37 6.65
N PRO A 141 -20.72 -22.88 7.90
CA PRO A 141 -20.66 -21.45 8.14
C PRO A 141 -19.48 -20.94 7.33
N VAL A 142 -19.74 -19.98 6.43
CA VAL A 142 -18.66 -19.26 5.76
C VAL A 142 -17.83 -18.73 6.92
N LYS A 143 -16.67 -19.34 7.16
CA LYS A 143 -15.85 -18.99 8.31
C LYS A 143 -15.43 -17.55 8.06
N SER A 144 -16.11 -16.63 8.72
CA SER A 144 -15.70 -15.24 8.74
C SER A 144 -14.24 -15.19 9.19
N GLU A 145 -13.47 -14.26 8.63
CA GLU A 145 -12.08 -14.08 9.02
C GLU A 145 -11.96 -13.76 10.52
N SER A 146 -12.97 -13.12 11.11
CA SER A 146 -13.10 -12.92 12.56
C SER A 146 -13.28 -14.24 13.35
N TYR A 147 -13.91 -15.25 12.78
CA TYR A 147 -13.99 -16.58 13.41
C TYR A 147 -12.65 -17.33 13.27
N THR A 148 -12.02 -17.24 12.10
CA THR A 148 -10.71 -17.87 11.85
C THR A 148 -9.63 -17.31 12.76
N ILE A 149 -9.56 -15.98 12.95
CA ILE A 149 -8.59 -15.36 13.87
C ILE A 149 -8.82 -15.80 15.32
N GLN A 150 -10.08 -16.01 15.73
CA GLN A 150 -10.41 -16.50 17.07
C GLN A 150 -9.92 -17.94 17.28
N GLU A 151 -10.13 -18.84 16.31
CA GLU A 151 -9.60 -20.22 16.36
C GLU A 151 -8.06 -20.22 16.43
N LEU A 152 -7.40 -19.38 15.63
CA LEU A 152 -5.94 -19.24 15.64
C LEU A 152 -5.43 -18.74 17.00
N LEU A 153 -6.10 -17.76 17.59
CA LEU A 153 -5.72 -17.22 18.89
C LEU A 153 -5.91 -18.25 20.01
N GLN A 154 -6.98 -19.06 19.94
CA GLN A 154 -7.20 -20.14 20.90
C GLN A 154 -6.11 -21.22 20.80
N LYS A 155 -5.74 -21.62 19.58
CA LYS A 155 -4.62 -22.54 19.35
C LYS A 155 -3.31 -21.96 19.87
N PHE A 156 -3.01 -20.70 19.54
CA PHE A 156 -1.80 -20.01 19.98
C PHE A 156 -1.66 -19.96 21.51
N ARG A 157 -2.77 -19.74 22.23
CA ARG A 157 -2.83 -19.73 23.70
C ARG A 157 -2.70 -21.11 24.34
N SER A 158 -2.92 -22.18 23.59
CA SER A 158 -2.85 -23.52 24.15
C SER A 158 -1.45 -23.83 24.65
N LYS A 159 -1.37 -24.35 25.89
CA LYS A 159 -0.10 -24.83 26.47
C LYS A 159 0.43 -26.08 25.78
N THR A 160 -0.44 -26.82 25.08
CA THR A 160 -0.05 -28.05 24.36
C THR A 160 0.48 -27.79 22.97
N SER A 161 0.36 -26.56 22.46
CA SER A 161 0.82 -26.24 21.11
C SER A 161 2.34 -26.20 21.05
N ILE A 162 2.87 -26.99 20.13
CA ILE A 162 4.30 -27.03 19.82
C ILE A 162 4.75 -25.70 19.22
N HIS A 163 6.05 -25.43 19.34
CA HIS A 163 6.65 -24.18 18.88
C HIS A 163 6.35 -23.86 17.40
N GLU A 164 6.50 -24.85 16.52
CA GLU A 164 6.20 -24.72 15.09
C GLU A 164 4.73 -24.38 14.81
N GLU A 165 3.81 -24.88 15.65
CA GLU A 165 2.39 -24.56 15.54
C GLU A 165 2.12 -23.12 15.96
N LYS A 166 2.81 -22.61 16.99
CA LYS A 166 2.72 -21.20 17.37
C LYS A 166 3.25 -20.30 16.25
N GLN A 167 4.38 -20.63 15.65
CA GLN A 167 4.92 -19.89 14.50
C GLN A 167 3.93 -19.88 13.32
N ARG A 168 3.33 -21.04 13.00
CA ARG A 168 2.32 -21.12 11.94
C ARG A 168 1.11 -20.26 12.25
N CYS A 169 0.60 -20.30 13.49
CA CYS A 169 -0.50 -19.45 13.92
C CYS A 169 -0.15 -17.97 13.76
N LEU A 170 1.06 -17.53 14.13
CA LEU A 170 1.48 -16.14 13.98
C LEU A 170 1.50 -15.68 12.52
N LYS A 171 1.97 -16.53 11.60
CA LYS A 171 1.98 -16.25 10.16
C LYS A 171 0.56 -16.20 9.55
N GLU A 172 -0.31 -17.11 9.96
CA GLU A 172 -1.71 -17.08 9.52
C GLU A 172 -2.47 -15.88 10.11
N MET A 173 -2.20 -15.53 11.38
CA MET A 173 -2.73 -14.32 12.00
C MET A 173 -2.25 -13.06 11.26
N GLU A 174 -0.97 -12.98 10.93
CA GLU A 174 -0.40 -11.85 10.17
C GLU A 174 -1.17 -11.58 8.87
N PHE A 175 -1.45 -12.61 8.08
CA PHE A 175 -2.21 -12.49 6.84
C PHE A 175 -3.61 -11.88 7.08
N LEU A 176 -4.33 -12.37 8.10
CA LEU A 176 -5.67 -11.89 8.42
C LEU A 176 -5.69 -10.49 9.04
N LEU A 177 -4.65 -10.14 9.80
CA LEU A 177 -4.58 -8.88 10.55
C LEU A 177 -4.31 -7.65 9.66
N HIS A 178 -3.98 -7.83 8.38
CA HIS A 178 -4.01 -6.71 7.40
C HIS A 178 -5.41 -6.15 7.19
N GLN A 179 -6.45 -6.93 7.49
CA GLN A 179 -7.82 -6.48 7.33
C GLN A 179 -8.25 -5.62 8.52
N TYR A 180 -8.70 -4.40 8.21
CA TYR A 180 -8.99 -3.37 9.20
C TYR A 180 -9.96 -3.82 10.29
N ASP A 181 -11.06 -4.49 9.92
CA ASP A 181 -12.09 -4.94 10.87
C ASP A 181 -11.64 -6.14 11.70
N VAL A 182 -10.96 -7.11 11.08
CA VAL A 182 -10.39 -8.27 11.78
C VAL A 182 -9.39 -7.81 12.84
N ALA A 183 -8.53 -6.84 12.53
CA ALA A 183 -7.60 -6.27 13.48
C ALA A 183 -8.31 -5.58 14.67
N ARG A 184 -9.47 -4.93 14.44
CA ARG A 184 -10.27 -4.34 15.53
C ARG A 184 -10.94 -5.40 16.39
N ASP A 185 -11.44 -6.48 15.80
CA ASP A 185 -11.98 -7.61 16.55
C ASP A 185 -10.89 -8.32 17.36
N PHE A 186 -9.68 -8.43 16.81
CA PHE A 186 -8.52 -8.98 17.50
C PHE A 186 -8.18 -8.23 18.79
N VAL A 187 -8.37 -6.90 18.82
CA VAL A 187 -8.24 -6.09 20.05
C VAL A 187 -9.26 -6.52 21.11
N LYS A 188 -10.53 -6.71 20.72
CA LYS A 188 -11.60 -7.17 21.64
C LYS A 188 -11.27 -8.54 22.23
N MET A 189 -10.62 -9.39 21.43
CA MET A 189 -10.15 -10.70 21.85
C MET A 189 -8.90 -10.66 22.74
N ARG A 190 -8.36 -9.48 23.09
CA ARG A 190 -7.07 -9.28 23.79
C ARG A 190 -5.85 -9.79 23.03
N GLY A 191 -5.96 -10.04 21.73
CA GLY A 191 -4.89 -10.61 20.92
C GLY A 191 -3.64 -9.74 20.84
N VAL A 192 -3.78 -8.40 20.90
CA VAL A 192 -2.63 -7.48 20.92
C VAL A 192 -1.69 -7.78 22.10
N ARG A 193 -2.24 -8.04 23.29
CA ARG A 193 -1.42 -8.40 24.47
C ARG A 193 -0.72 -9.74 24.29
N ASP A 194 -1.37 -10.70 23.64
CA ASP A 194 -0.75 -12.00 23.34
C ASP A 194 0.44 -11.85 22.38
N LEU A 195 0.31 -11.03 21.34
CA LEU A 195 1.42 -10.74 20.42
C LEU A 195 2.57 -10.00 21.12
N LEU A 196 2.26 -9.03 21.99
CA LEU A 196 3.28 -8.34 22.77
C LEU A 196 4.03 -9.28 23.72
N ASN A 197 3.33 -10.20 24.38
CA ASN A 197 3.96 -11.20 25.22
C ASN A 197 4.85 -12.16 24.42
N ALA A 198 4.46 -12.47 23.18
CA ALA A 198 5.24 -13.33 22.28
C ALA A 198 6.54 -12.68 21.78
N LEU A 199 6.70 -11.36 21.92
CA LEU A 199 7.96 -10.67 21.63
C LEU A 199 9.09 -11.07 22.59
N ASN A 200 8.76 -11.54 23.79
CA ASN A 200 9.76 -11.98 24.77
C ASN A 200 10.42 -13.32 24.39
N ASP A 201 9.83 -14.06 23.46
CA ASP A 201 10.42 -15.28 22.93
C ASP A 201 11.24 -14.94 21.66
N THR A 202 12.56 -14.97 21.78
CA THR A 202 13.50 -14.63 20.69
C THR A 202 13.27 -15.42 19.39
N THR A 203 12.64 -16.58 19.47
CA THR A 203 12.34 -17.46 18.33
C THR A 203 11.00 -17.15 17.67
N LEU A 204 10.08 -16.46 18.38
CA LEU A 204 8.76 -16.05 17.89
C LEU A 204 8.67 -14.54 17.64
N GLN A 205 9.56 -13.73 18.24
CA GLN A 205 9.51 -12.27 18.22
C GLN A 205 9.38 -11.68 16.81
N SER A 206 10.02 -12.30 15.82
CA SER A 206 10.00 -11.84 14.43
C SER A 206 8.63 -12.02 13.78
N ASP A 207 7.99 -13.18 13.98
CA ASP A 207 6.66 -13.47 13.44
C ASP A 207 5.58 -12.71 14.23
N ALA A 208 5.73 -12.63 15.56
CA ALA A 208 4.84 -11.86 16.42
C ALA A 208 4.86 -10.36 16.10
N ALA A 209 6.05 -9.78 15.91
CA ALA A 209 6.19 -8.39 15.51
C ALA A 209 5.59 -8.12 14.13
N LEU A 210 5.73 -9.07 13.19
CA LEU A 210 5.14 -8.92 11.85
C LEU A 210 3.61 -8.91 11.93
N ALA A 211 3.01 -9.88 12.64
CA ALA A 211 1.57 -9.94 12.87
C ALA A 211 1.05 -8.69 13.60
N LEU A 212 1.77 -8.23 14.61
CA LEU A 212 1.43 -7.00 15.34
C LEU A 212 1.51 -5.78 14.43
N GLY A 213 2.55 -5.70 13.59
CA GLY A 213 2.74 -4.61 12.64
C GLY A 213 1.63 -4.53 11.58
N ALA A 214 1.14 -5.68 11.11
CA ALA A 214 -0.01 -5.78 10.22
C ALA A 214 -1.28 -5.22 10.89
N ALA A 215 -1.57 -5.63 12.12
CA ALA A 215 -2.73 -5.15 12.87
C ALA A 215 -2.67 -3.63 13.16
N LEU A 216 -1.48 -3.09 13.40
CA LEU A 216 -1.27 -1.68 13.73
C LEU A 216 -1.40 -0.75 12.54
N GLN A 217 -1.08 -1.23 11.33
CA GLN A 217 -0.89 -0.38 10.16
C GLN A 217 -2.17 0.37 9.80
N GLY A 218 -2.15 1.70 9.96
CA GLY A 218 -3.29 2.56 9.66
C GLY A 218 -4.51 2.33 10.56
N ASN A 219 -4.36 1.71 11.73
CA ASN A 219 -5.47 1.36 12.62
C ASN A 219 -5.35 2.01 14.01
N PRO A 220 -5.97 3.20 14.22
CA PRO A 220 -5.89 3.93 15.48
C PRO A 220 -6.43 3.16 16.70
N THR A 221 -7.40 2.26 16.49
CA THR A 221 -7.96 1.43 17.56
C THR A 221 -6.91 0.46 18.10
N VAL A 222 -6.20 -0.21 17.18
CA VAL A 222 -5.14 -1.16 17.52
C VAL A 222 -3.93 -0.42 18.09
N GLN A 223 -3.53 0.72 17.50
CA GLN A 223 -2.46 1.56 18.01
C GLN A 223 -2.72 2.01 19.47
N THR A 224 -3.94 2.47 19.77
CA THR A 224 -4.32 2.88 21.13
C THR A 224 -4.27 1.70 22.10
N ALA A 225 -4.75 0.53 21.69
CA ALA A 225 -4.71 -0.68 22.51
C ALA A 225 -3.28 -1.15 22.77
N ALA A 226 -2.41 -1.10 21.76
CA ALA A 226 -1.00 -1.46 21.88
C ALA A 226 -0.24 -0.48 22.79
N LEU A 227 -0.46 0.83 22.63
CA LEU A 227 0.15 1.84 23.51
C LEU A 227 -0.28 1.64 24.97
N GLY A 228 -1.58 1.40 25.21
CA GLY A 228 -2.11 1.09 26.55
C GLY A 228 -1.65 -0.26 27.13
N ALA A 229 -0.98 -1.09 26.34
CA ALA A 229 -0.38 -2.36 26.74
C ALA A 229 1.16 -2.31 26.69
N GLU A 230 1.76 -1.12 26.79
CA GLU A 230 3.21 -0.90 26.80
C GLU A 230 3.91 -1.37 25.51
N GLY A 231 3.20 -1.32 24.38
CA GLY A 231 3.70 -1.85 23.11
C GLY A 231 4.97 -1.16 22.59
N VAL A 232 5.14 0.14 22.87
CA VAL A 232 6.39 0.86 22.54
C VAL A 232 7.56 0.24 23.30
N HIS A 233 7.42 0.06 24.62
CA HIS A 233 8.42 -0.56 25.48
C HIS A 233 8.79 -1.97 24.99
N SER A 234 7.81 -2.85 24.82
CA SER A 234 8.04 -4.23 24.42
C SER A 234 8.77 -4.32 23.07
N LEU A 235 8.43 -3.47 22.10
CA LEU A 235 9.12 -3.43 20.80
C LEU A 235 10.56 -2.92 20.92
N LEU A 236 10.81 -1.92 21.78
CA LEU A 236 12.16 -1.42 22.03
C LEU A 236 13.04 -2.45 22.76
N VAL A 237 12.47 -3.23 23.68
CA VAL A 237 13.17 -4.35 24.35
C VAL A 237 13.51 -5.43 23.32
N ALA A 238 12.54 -5.89 22.54
CA ALA A 238 12.77 -6.91 21.50
C ALA A 238 13.85 -6.46 20.49
N LEU A 239 13.87 -5.18 20.09
CA LEU A 239 14.93 -4.62 19.23
C LEU A 239 16.33 -4.71 19.86
N ARG A 240 16.45 -4.52 21.18
CA ARG A 240 17.74 -4.66 21.89
C ARG A 240 18.21 -6.11 21.88
N GLU A 241 17.27 -7.04 22.05
CA GLU A 241 17.49 -8.49 22.06
C GLU A 241 17.75 -9.10 20.67
N GLY A 242 17.69 -8.29 19.61
CA GLY A 242 18.06 -8.70 18.26
C GLY A 242 16.88 -8.94 17.32
N CYS A 243 15.66 -8.53 17.70
CA CYS A 243 14.55 -8.50 16.76
C CYS A 243 14.91 -7.62 15.55
N GLY A 244 14.73 -8.19 14.36
CA GLY A 244 15.19 -7.59 13.12
C GLY A 244 14.22 -6.57 12.50
N PRO A 245 14.13 -6.54 11.16
CA PRO A 245 13.28 -5.60 10.41
C PRO A 245 11.79 -5.59 10.78
N HIS A 246 11.26 -6.70 11.33
CA HIS A 246 9.84 -6.81 11.67
C HIS A 246 9.48 -6.01 12.92
N CYS A 247 10.35 -5.93 13.94
CA CYS A 247 10.10 -5.05 15.08
C CYS A 247 10.17 -3.57 14.68
N VAL A 248 11.09 -3.17 13.78
CA VAL A 248 11.11 -1.80 13.26
C VAL A 248 9.85 -1.51 12.43
N PHE A 249 9.36 -2.48 11.65
CA PHE A 249 8.09 -2.36 10.96
C PHE A 249 6.91 -2.16 11.92
N SER A 250 6.80 -3.02 12.94
CA SER A 250 5.74 -2.93 13.96
C SER A 250 5.79 -1.60 14.72
N LEU A 251 6.99 -1.19 15.14
CA LEU A 251 7.22 0.09 15.78
C LEU A 251 6.85 1.25 14.85
N SER A 252 7.24 1.19 13.58
CA SER A 252 6.84 2.17 12.57
C SER A 252 5.32 2.26 12.43
N SER A 253 4.61 1.12 12.35
CA SER A 253 3.15 1.10 12.29
C SER A 253 2.49 1.64 13.56
N LEU A 254 3.12 1.50 14.74
CA LEU A 254 2.61 2.06 15.99
C LEU A 254 2.80 3.59 16.09
N LEU A 255 3.91 4.12 15.57
CA LEU A 255 4.29 5.52 15.78
C LEU A 255 3.68 6.49 14.77
N ARG A 256 3.45 6.05 13.53
CA ARG A 256 2.93 6.92 12.45
C ARG A 256 1.53 7.42 12.76
N GLN A 257 1.34 8.71 12.52
CA GLN A 257 0.11 9.47 12.74
C GLN A 257 -0.39 9.37 14.19
N PHE A 258 0.51 9.10 15.15
CA PHE A 258 0.15 8.90 16.55
C PHE A 258 1.12 9.61 17.52
N PRO A 259 0.94 10.94 17.74
CA PRO A 259 1.81 11.75 18.58
C PRO A 259 2.05 11.19 19.99
N LYS A 260 1.01 10.59 20.60
CA LYS A 260 1.11 10.01 21.95
C LYS A 260 2.10 8.85 21.99
N ALA A 261 2.11 7.99 20.98
CA ALA A 261 3.07 6.89 20.88
C ALA A 261 4.49 7.42 20.57
N GLN A 262 4.62 8.45 19.73
CA GLN A 262 5.91 9.11 19.50
C GLN A 262 6.50 9.71 20.77
N LYS A 263 5.67 10.36 21.60
CA LYS A 263 6.09 10.87 22.92
C LYS A 263 6.59 9.74 23.83
N SER A 264 5.86 8.62 23.90
CA SER A 264 6.30 7.42 24.64
C SER A 264 7.63 6.88 24.11
N PHE A 265 7.78 6.79 22.80
CA PHE A 265 9.02 6.34 22.16
C PHE A 265 10.22 7.20 22.52
N LEU A 266 10.06 8.52 22.54
CA LEU A 266 11.13 9.43 22.95
C LEU A 266 11.44 9.32 24.45
N HIS A 267 10.42 9.22 25.30
CA HIS A 267 10.58 9.06 26.75
C HIS A 267 11.38 7.79 27.11
N GLU A 268 11.22 6.73 26.32
CA GLU A 268 11.95 5.47 26.49
C GLU A 268 13.34 5.43 25.84
N GLY A 269 13.82 6.58 25.32
CA GLY A 269 15.10 6.66 24.64
C GLY A 269 15.12 5.88 23.32
N GLY A 270 13.98 5.80 22.64
CA GLY A 270 13.81 5.01 21.42
C GLY A 270 14.78 5.39 20.30
N ALA A 271 15.11 6.68 20.15
CA ALA A 271 16.13 7.14 19.20
C ALA A 271 17.52 6.53 19.49
N ASP A 272 17.90 6.45 20.76
CA ASP A 272 19.18 5.85 21.18
C ASP A 272 19.18 4.32 20.95
N VAL A 273 18.05 3.65 21.18
CA VAL A 273 17.88 2.23 20.85
C VAL A 273 18.06 1.99 19.36
N LEU A 274 17.36 2.74 18.52
CA LEU A 274 17.48 2.63 17.06
C LEU A 274 18.92 2.92 16.61
N SER A 275 19.60 3.89 17.22
CA SER A 275 20.99 4.23 16.91
C SER A 275 21.97 3.09 17.24
N LYS A 276 21.79 2.45 18.40
CA LYS A 276 22.56 1.25 18.79
C LYS A 276 22.32 0.10 17.82
N VAL A 277 21.06 -0.20 17.51
CA VAL A 277 20.68 -1.23 16.54
C VAL A 277 21.25 -0.94 15.15
N PHE A 278 21.19 0.32 14.71
CA PHE A 278 21.71 0.76 13.42
C PHE A 278 23.23 0.58 13.31
N SER A 279 23.96 0.76 14.41
CA SER A 279 25.42 0.73 14.45
C SER A 279 26.02 -0.68 14.61
N LYS A 280 25.19 -1.69 14.88
CA LYS A 280 25.62 -3.09 14.93
C LYS A 280 26.21 -3.54 13.58
N ALA A 281 27.30 -4.31 13.62
CA ALA A 281 27.99 -4.75 12.40
C ALA A 281 27.11 -5.73 11.58
N GLU A 282 26.38 -6.57 12.29
CA GLU A 282 25.41 -7.56 11.80
C GLU A 282 24.08 -6.96 11.33
N ALA A 283 23.87 -5.64 11.51
CA ALA A 283 22.63 -4.99 11.07
C ALA A 283 22.53 -4.98 9.54
N SER A 284 21.56 -5.73 9.02
CA SER A 284 21.28 -5.80 7.58
C SER A 284 20.94 -4.43 6.98
N GLN A 285 21.24 -4.24 5.68
CA GLN A 285 20.85 -3.02 4.97
C GLN A 285 19.33 -2.78 5.05
N LYS A 286 18.51 -3.84 4.92
CA LYS A 286 17.05 -3.75 5.06
C LYS A 286 16.62 -3.17 6.42
N LEU A 287 17.29 -3.58 7.51
CA LEU A 287 17.03 -3.05 8.84
C LEU A 287 17.40 -1.56 8.92
N LYS A 288 18.61 -1.20 8.46
CA LYS A 288 19.07 0.20 8.43
C LYS A 288 18.12 1.08 7.63
N MET A 289 17.67 0.62 6.47
CA MET A 289 16.73 1.38 5.65
C MET A 289 15.36 1.55 6.30
N LYS A 290 14.83 0.53 7.00
CA LYS A 290 13.58 0.71 7.77
C LYS A 290 13.73 1.76 8.87
N ILE A 291 14.89 1.83 9.54
CA ILE A 291 15.16 2.85 10.55
C ILE A 291 15.23 4.24 9.91
N VAL A 292 15.97 4.38 8.81
CA VAL A 292 16.05 5.65 8.06
C VAL A 292 14.67 6.11 7.62
N THR A 293 13.90 5.24 6.95
CA THR A 293 12.54 5.56 6.50
C THR A 293 11.62 5.91 7.67
N LEU A 294 11.68 5.18 8.79
CA LEU A 294 10.89 5.53 9.97
C LEU A 294 11.21 6.95 10.46
N LEU A 295 12.49 7.27 10.68
CA LEU A 295 12.87 8.58 11.18
C LEU A 295 12.48 9.71 10.22
N SER A 296 12.76 9.55 8.92
CA SER A 296 12.37 10.53 7.90
C SER A 296 10.87 10.76 7.90
N ASP A 297 10.07 9.69 7.94
CA ASP A 297 8.62 9.80 7.85
C ASP A 297 8.01 10.48 9.09
N LEU A 298 8.55 10.21 10.30
CA LEU A 298 8.11 10.92 11.51
C LEU A 298 8.45 12.41 11.48
N ILE A 299 9.60 12.78 10.89
CA ILE A 299 9.99 14.19 10.74
C ILE A 299 9.12 14.88 9.70
N VAL A 300 8.86 14.24 8.55
CA VAL A 300 7.95 14.76 7.51
C VAL A 300 6.55 14.97 8.08
N GLU A 301 6.04 13.97 8.81
CA GLU A 301 4.73 14.03 9.48
C GLU A 301 4.64 15.21 10.46
N ARG A 302 5.67 15.40 11.31
CA ARG A 302 5.78 16.56 12.19
C ARG A 302 5.77 17.86 11.39
N ASN A 303 6.62 17.98 10.37
CA ASN A 303 6.76 19.22 9.59
C ASN A 303 5.44 19.60 8.90
N GLN A 304 4.75 18.62 8.31
CA GLN A 304 3.43 18.81 7.71
C GLN A 304 2.40 19.28 8.75
N ALA A 305 2.37 18.66 9.94
CA ALA A 305 1.49 19.09 11.01
C ALA A 305 1.80 20.53 11.46
N MET A 306 3.07 20.91 11.56
CA MET A 306 3.50 22.27 11.95
C MET A 306 3.18 23.33 10.88
N GLN A 307 3.21 22.97 9.60
CA GLN A 307 2.87 23.87 8.50
C GLN A 307 1.36 24.06 8.32
N ASN A 308 0.54 23.09 8.74
CA ASN A 308 -0.91 23.14 8.53
C ASN A 308 -1.58 24.27 9.35
N GLN A 309 -1.98 25.36 8.70
CA GLN A 309 -2.55 26.54 9.37
C GLN A 309 -3.93 26.31 10.02
N GLN A 310 -4.65 25.26 9.63
CA GLN A 310 -6.05 25.07 10.03
C GLN A 310 -6.22 24.25 11.32
N ASP A 311 -5.29 23.35 11.65
CA ASP A 311 -5.45 22.43 12.78
C ASP A 311 -4.51 22.76 13.95
N ASN A 312 -4.96 23.67 14.81
CA ASN A 312 -4.25 24.03 16.04
C ASN A 312 -4.14 22.88 17.05
N SER A 313 -5.04 21.89 17.00
CA SER A 313 -5.05 20.78 17.95
C SER A 313 -3.97 19.75 17.61
N LEU A 314 -3.82 19.43 16.32
CA LEU A 314 -2.78 18.55 15.81
C LEU A 314 -1.39 19.19 16.01
N LYS A 315 -1.26 20.48 15.72
CA LYS A 315 -0.04 21.26 15.99
C LYS A 315 0.42 21.16 17.44
N ARG A 316 -0.48 21.37 18.40
CA ARG A 316 -0.16 21.23 19.82
C ARG A 316 0.31 19.81 20.15
N SER A 317 -0.40 18.81 19.64
CA SER A 317 -0.07 17.40 19.89
C SER A 317 1.34 17.03 19.42
N TYR A 318 1.76 17.51 18.24
CA TYR A 318 3.13 17.30 17.77
C TYR A 318 4.13 18.23 18.45
N SER A 319 3.78 19.46 18.83
CA SER A 319 4.73 20.38 19.46
C SER A 319 5.37 19.83 20.73
N GLU A 320 4.67 18.97 21.47
CA GLU A 320 5.17 18.26 22.67
C GLU A 320 6.14 17.10 22.37
N VAL A 321 6.37 16.77 21.10
CA VAL A 321 7.23 15.65 20.67
C VAL A 321 8.60 16.20 20.26
N ASP A 322 9.61 16.07 21.11
CA ASP A 322 10.98 16.56 20.85
C ASP A 322 11.81 15.61 19.94
N LEU A 323 11.29 15.35 18.75
CA LEU A 323 11.87 14.37 17.81
C LEU A 323 13.26 14.79 17.31
N MET A 324 13.38 16.00 16.76
CA MET A 324 14.62 16.46 16.12
C MET A 324 15.83 16.48 17.08
N PRO A 325 15.73 17.06 18.29
CA PRO A 325 16.84 17.00 19.26
C PRO A 325 17.26 15.57 19.57
N SER A 326 16.31 14.64 19.69
CA SER A 326 16.57 13.23 19.98
C SER A 326 17.29 12.53 18.82
N VAL A 327 16.89 12.81 17.57
CA VAL A 327 17.54 12.26 16.36
C VAL A 327 18.98 12.76 16.22
N ILE A 328 19.20 14.06 16.48
CA ILE A 328 20.55 14.67 16.46
C ILE A 328 21.43 14.06 17.55
N LYS A 329 20.93 14.02 18.80
CA LYS A 329 21.65 13.45 19.95
C LYS A 329 22.01 11.98 19.74
N ALA A 330 21.14 11.21 19.10
CA ALA A 330 21.38 9.82 18.75
C ALA A 330 22.41 9.64 17.61
N GLY A 331 22.91 10.74 17.01
CA GLY A 331 23.99 10.73 16.03
C GLY A 331 23.57 10.39 14.59
N PHE A 332 22.28 10.49 14.26
CA PHE A 332 21.80 10.14 12.92
C PHE A 332 22.28 11.11 11.82
N CYS A 333 22.59 12.37 12.18
CA CYS A 333 23.20 13.33 11.24
C CYS A 333 24.54 12.86 10.66
N GLU A 334 25.29 11.99 11.36
CA GLU A 334 26.52 11.41 10.82
C GLU A 334 26.32 10.01 10.23
N LYS A 335 25.40 9.23 10.81
CA LYS A 335 25.19 7.82 10.45
C LYS A 335 24.47 7.66 9.12
N ILE A 336 23.46 8.49 8.86
CA ILE A 336 22.65 8.42 7.63
C ILE A 336 23.47 8.79 6.39
N PRO A 337 24.21 9.91 6.35
CA PRO A 337 25.04 10.24 5.18
C PRO A 337 26.05 9.16 4.78
N ARG A 338 26.61 8.43 5.75
CA ARG A 338 27.57 7.34 5.47
C ARG A 338 26.99 6.21 4.61
N LEU A 339 25.67 6.07 4.58
CA LEU A 339 24.99 5.08 3.72
C LEU A 339 25.01 5.45 2.23
N LEU A 340 25.34 6.70 1.85
CA LEU A 340 25.53 7.07 0.44
C LEU A 340 26.67 6.30 -0.23
N ASN A 341 27.62 5.77 0.55
CA ASN A 341 28.68 4.90 0.05
C ASN A 341 28.19 3.51 -0.40
N SER A 342 26.90 3.19 -0.20
CA SER A 342 26.30 1.96 -0.72
C SER A 342 26.38 1.93 -2.24
N ARG A 343 26.63 0.74 -2.82
CA ARG A 343 26.58 0.51 -4.29
C ARG A 343 25.15 0.32 -4.82
N ASN A 344 24.18 0.11 -3.93
CA ASN A 344 22.78 -0.08 -4.30
C ASN A 344 22.11 1.29 -4.47
N GLU A 345 21.50 1.53 -5.64
CA GLU A 345 20.84 2.79 -5.98
C GLU A 345 19.61 3.07 -5.12
N ASP A 346 18.75 2.08 -4.87
CA ASP A 346 17.58 2.22 -3.98
C ASP A 346 17.97 2.68 -2.57
N VAL A 347 19.12 2.22 -2.07
CA VAL A 347 19.67 2.67 -0.79
C VAL A 347 20.07 4.14 -0.88
N ARG A 348 20.79 4.54 -1.94
CA ARG A 348 21.19 5.94 -2.14
C ARG A 348 20.00 6.85 -2.30
N GLU A 349 19.01 6.48 -3.10
CA GLU A 349 17.76 7.21 -3.29
C GLU A 349 17.06 7.50 -1.95
N LYS A 350 16.87 6.46 -1.13
CA LYS A 350 16.23 6.60 0.18
C LYS A 350 17.05 7.45 1.14
N VAL A 351 18.38 7.38 1.06
CA VAL A 351 19.26 8.23 1.86
C VAL A 351 19.18 9.68 1.40
N LEU A 352 19.20 9.95 0.09
CA LEU A 352 19.03 11.31 -0.46
C LEU A 352 17.69 11.92 -0.02
N ASN A 353 16.60 11.17 -0.12
CA ASN A 353 15.30 11.57 0.40
C ASN A 353 15.34 11.87 1.90
N ALA A 354 16.02 11.05 2.70
CA ALA A 354 16.19 11.30 4.13
C ALA A 354 17.02 12.56 4.41
N LEU A 355 18.06 12.84 3.61
CA LEU A 355 18.88 14.03 3.76
C LEU A 355 18.11 15.31 3.47
N HIS A 356 17.18 15.31 2.52
CA HIS A 356 16.28 16.46 2.27
C HIS A 356 15.46 16.85 3.49
N VAL A 357 15.09 15.88 4.32
CA VAL A 357 14.35 16.10 5.56
C VAL A 357 15.26 16.61 6.68
N LEU A 358 16.54 16.23 6.65
CA LEU A 358 17.53 16.51 7.69
C LEU A 358 18.39 17.75 7.42
N VAL A 359 18.45 18.24 6.19
CA VAL A 359 19.38 19.32 5.77
C VAL A 359 19.24 20.60 6.59
N ASN A 360 18.03 20.96 7.03
CA ASN A 360 17.78 22.13 7.87
C ASN A 360 18.23 21.97 9.34
N HIS A 361 18.63 20.76 9.73
CA HIS A 361 18.91 20.41 11.13
C HIS A 361 20.31 19.78 11.33
N CYS A 362 20.90 19.24 10.27
CA CYS A 362 22.21 18.60 10.29
C CYS A 362 23.21 19.44 9.49
N LYS A 363 24.44 19.59 10.00
CA LYS A 363 25.54 20.20 9.23
C LYS A 363 26.08 19.20 8.20
N LEU A 364 25.73 19.40 6.93
CA LEU A 364 26.04 18.47 5.83
C LEU A 364 27.12 18.99 4.87
N ASP A 365 27.82 20.08 5.19
CA ASP A 365 28.77 20.76 4.30
C ASP A 365 29.89 19.84 3.78
N LYS A 366 30.36 18.94 4.66
CA LYS A 366 31.39 17.95 4.32
C LYS A 366 30.93 16.92 3.28
N LEU A 367 29.64 16.83 3.01
CA LEU A 367 29.04 15.89 2.07
C LEU A 367 29.00 16.43 0.64
N VAL A 368 29.12 17.75 0.46
CA VAL A 368 28.99 18.42 -0.85
C VAL A 368 29.87 17.79 -1.93
N PRO A 369 31.17 17.49 -1.71
CA PRO A 369 32.00 16.85 -2.75
C PRO A 369 31.50 15.47 -3.17
N HIS A 370 30.91 14.71 -2.23
CA HIS A 370 30.36 13.39 -2.52
C HIS A 370 29.03 13.50 -3.26
N LEU A 371 28.15 14.44 -2.89
CA LEU A 371 26.91 14.73 -3.60
C LEU A 371 27.18 15.23 -5.01
N GLU A 372 28.20 16.06 -5.20
CA GLU A 372 28.67 16.51 -6.51
C GLU A 372 29.12 15.33 -7.39
N SER A 373 29.90 14.41 -6.83
CA SER A 373 30.29 13.20 -7.54
C SER A 373 29.09 12.33 -7.92
N LEU A 374 28.10 12.17 -7.04
CA LEU A 374 26.86 11.45 -7.34
C LEU A 374 26.03 12.18 -8.39
N ARG A 375 25.93 13.51 -8.31
CA ARG A 375 25.25 14.37 -9.29
C ARG A 375 25.84 14.17 -10.68
N SER A 376 27.17 14.26 -10.83
CA SER A 376 27.83 14.01 -12.12
C SER A 376 27.62 12.56 -12.59
N HIS A 377 27.65 11.59 -11.68
CA HIS A 377 27.39 10.19 -12.02
C HIS A 377 25.97 10.01 -12.59
N TYR A 378 24.94 10.52 -11.92
CA TYR A 378 23.55 10.40 -12.36
C TYR A 378 23.25 11.18 -13.63
N HIS A 379 23.88 12.33 -13.83
CA HIS A 379 23.83 13.06 -15.10
C HIS A 379 24.41 12.23 -16.27
N PHE A 380 25.47 11.47 -16.03
CA PHE A 380 25.99 10.57 -17.06
C PHE A 380 25.04 9.40 -17.32
N ARG A 381 24.55 8.74 -16.26
CA ARG A 381 23.67 7.56 -16.36
C ARG A 381 22.34 7.87 -17.05
N MET A 382 21.75 9.04 -16.82
CA MET A 382 20.49 9.40 -17.47
C MET A 382 20.59 9.49 -19.01
N HIS A 383 21.78 9.74 -19.57
CA HIS A 383 22.01 9.84 -21.00
C HIS A 383 22.80 8.66 -21.59
N GLU A 384 22.96 7.59 -20.83
CA GLU A 384 23.75 6.41 -21.23
C GLU A 384 23.11 5.66 -22.41
N GLU A 385 21.78 5.51 -22.41
CA GLU A 385 21.04 4.82 -23.47
C GLU A 385 20.57 5.75 -24.60
N SER A 386 20.31 7.03 -24.29
CA SER A 386 19.85 8.02 -25.25
C SER A 386 20.38 9.42 -24.90
N LEU A 387 21.03 10.06 -25.88
CA LEU A 387 21.55 11.42 -25.72
C LEU A 387 20.46 12.49 -25.67
N SER A 388 19.27 12.20 -26.21
CA SER A 388 18.18 13.17 -26.32
C SER A 388 17.04 12.96 -25.33
N VAL A 389 16.85 11.73 -24.84
CA VAL A 389 15.79 11.37 -23.90
C VAL A 389 16.45 10.87 -22.62
N PRO A 390 16.38 11.62 -21.51
CA PRO A 390 16.94 11.17 -20.25
C PRO A 390 16.12 10.01 -19.67
N ASP A 391 16.80 9.05 -19.04
CA ASP A 391 16.17 8.05 -18.20
C ASP A 391 15.52 8.70 -16.97
N GLU A 392 14.22 8.47 -16.78
CA GLU A 392 13.40 9.11 -15.75
C GLU A 392 13.87 8.77 -14.32
N TYR A 393 14.35 7.55 -14.11
CA TYR A 393 14.83 7.11 -12.80
C TYR A 393 16.12 7.84 -12.41
N PHE A 394 17.11 7.88 -13.31
CA PHE A 394 18.37 8.60 -13.06
C PHE A 394 18.19 10.12 -13.07
N GLU A 395 17.21 10.64 -13.82
CA GLU A 395 16.81 12.05 -13.73
C GLU A 395 16.28 12.39 -12.33
N GLY A 396 15.45 11.53 -11.73
CA GLY A 396 15.00 11.68 -10.35
C GLY A 396 16.16 11.71 -9.34
N LEU A 397 17.11 10.78 -9.47
CA LEU A 397 18.30 10.72 -8.59
C LEU A 397 19.21 11.93 -8.74
N PHE A 398 19.40 12.40 -9.97
CA PHE A 398 20.14 13.63 -10.25
C PHE A 398 19.50 14.84 -9.58
N LYS A 399 18.17 15.01 -9.74
CA LYS A 399 17.43 16.11 -9.10
C LYS A 399 17.56 16.08 -7.58
N LEU A 400 17.41 14.90 -6.97
CA LEU A 400 17.57 14.74 -5.53
C LEU A 400 18.96 15.17 -5.04
N ALA A 401 20.03 14.80 -5.76
CA ALA A 401 21.39 15.19 -5.41
C ALA A 401 21.65 16.68 -5.67
N ASP A 402 21.20 17.21 -6.81
CA ASP A 402 21.39 18.60 -7.20
C ASP A 402 20.67 19.57 -6.25
N ASP A 403 19.42 19.28 -5.88
CA ASP A 403 18.66 20.08 -4.92
C ASP A 403 19.32 20.09 -3.55
N LEU A 404 19.91 18.97 -3.10
CA LEU A 404 20.69 18.94 -1.85
C LEU A 404 21.95 19.79 -1.93
N VAL A 405 22.70 19.71 -3.03
CA VAL A 405 23.91 20.53 -3.22
C VAL A 405 23.54 22.00 -3.14
N LYS A 406 22.55 22.45 -3.93
CA LYS A 406 22.07 23.83 -3.95
C LYS A 406 21.64 24.29 -2.56
N HIS A 407 20.83 23.50 -1.86
CA HIS A 407 20.35 23.85 -0.54
C HIS A 407 21.50 24.02 0.47
N ILE A 408 22.50 23.11 0.45
CA ILE A 408 23.64 23.20 1.36
C ILE A 408 24.55 24.40 1.00
N THR A 409 24.78 24.67 -0.28
CA THR A 409 25.64 25.79 -0.72
C THR A 409 24.99 27.15 -0.50
N ASP A 410 23.68 27.28 -0.74
CA ASP A 410 22.95 28.54 -0.59
C ASP A 410 22.83 28.93 0.89
N VAL A 411 22.60 27.95 1.78
CA VAL A 411 22.58 28.18 3.24
C VAL A 411 23.96 28.63 3.74
N ASN A 412 25.05 28.09 3.20
CA ASN A 412 26.40 28.54 3.56
C ASN A 412 26.71 29.96 3.09
N HIS A 413 26.13 30.42 1.98
CA HIS A 413 26.25 31.82 1.58
C HIS A 413 25.52 32.77 2.55
N THR A 414 24.35 32.39 3.06
CA THR A 414 23.63 33.22 4.06
C THR A 414 24.28 33.29 5.44
N HIS A 415 25.09 32.28 5.82
CA HIS A 415 25.85 32.30 7.08
C HIS A 415 27.27 32.91 6.96
N ALA A 416 27.76 33.17 5.76
CA ALA A 416 29.05 33.82 5.53
C ALA A 416 28.97 35.36 5.40
N GLU A 417 27.76 35.91 5.28
CA GLU A 417 27.49 37.37 5.22
C GLU A 417 26.98 37.96 6.54
N LEU A 418 27.05 37.20 7.65
CA LEU A 418 26.81 37.65 9.04
C LEU A 418 28.08 37.44 9.86
#